data_AF-A0A8H5I0Q5-F1
#
_entry.id   AF-A0A8H5I0Q5-F1
#
_cell.length_a   1.000
_cell.length_b   1.000
_cell.length_c   1.000
_cell.angle_alpha   90.00
_cell.angle_beta   90.00
_cell.angle_gamma   90.00
#
_symmetry.space_group_name_H-M   'P 1'
#
loop_
_entity.id
_entity.type
_entity.pdbx_description
1 polymer ?
#
loop_
_entity_poly.entity_id
_entity_poly.type
_entity_poly.pdbx_seq_one_letter_code
_entity_poly.pdbx_strand_id
1 'polypeptide(L)'
;MDHLRSHRVQLIAAAVAASAATAGLIASYNAYNRQKTRKDLNEQVLQSIQSKGSNFNFQALQENFENISASSSSSSNYDENLIREQLARNYVFFGEEGMQKIRGGTVVIIGCGGVGSWCAVMLARSGVSKIRLVDFDYVTLSSLNRHATALLEDVGTPKVKCIERTLKAIAKWIQVDARIEIWRKEDGGTLLEGADWVIDAIDNIQTKVDLLKYCSDNSIKVFASMGAGAKSDPTRVQISDISYTIYDPLARSVRRRLRLLGVSSGIPVVYSTEVPGDVKLLPLDEEEFRKGPVKELGVFDDFRVRILPVLGPLPSIFGLHITTYILCELAGKPILNPLPIKSRRKLYERLWRDLLHREEKLAGQTLSRIPLDEDDIALIFEDIHRGRSVLPPHEVPTKPVLVRWDLAQPLTLENCVTMEEKDAAKHVKAWREGLESSKESLQSGTVTLSPSPAEVWGNEVEEIVQRRAKEIRRVQDWVA
;
A
#
# COMPACT_ATOMS: atom_id res chain seq x y z
N MET A 1 46.81 38.83 -14.24
CA MET A 1 46.27 37.71 -13.42
C MET A 1 45.40 36.75 -14.25
N ASP A 2 45.53 36.75 -15.59
CA ASP A 2 44.55 36.08 -16.46
C ASP A 2 44.99 34.72 -17.02
N HIS A 3 46.29 34.39 -16.98
CA HIS A 3 46.77 33.08 -17.48
C HIS A 3 46.45 31.90 -16.55
N LEU A 4 46.24 32.13 -15.25
CA LEU A 4 45.95 31.08 -14.27
C LEU A 4 44.47 30.62 -14.30
N ARG A 5 43.55 31.44 -14.81
CA ARG A 5 42.13 31.08 -14.95
C ARG A 5 41.88 30.11 -16.11
N SER A 6 42.62 30.25 -17.21
CA SER A 6 42.46 29.38 -18.40
C SER A 6 42.82 27.91 -18.12
N HIS A 7 43.93 27.66 -17.43
CA HIS A 7 44.40 26.31 -17.15
C HIS A 7 43.52 25.54 -16.15
N ARG A 8 42.91 26.24 -15.18
CA ARG A 8 41.95 25.63 -14.24
C ARG A 8 40.63 25.27 -14.93
N VAL A 9 40.16 26.11 -15.85
CA VAL A 9 38.96 25.84 -16.64
C VAL A 9 39.19 24.66 -17.59
N GLN A 10 40.37 24.57 -18.22
CA GLN A 10 40.74 23.41 -19.05
C GLN A 10 40.83 22.11 -18.24
N LEU A 11 41.41 22.16 -17.03
CA LEU A 11 41.47 20.99 -16.14
C LEU A 11 40.07 20.53 -15.67
N ILE A 12 39.19 21.47 -15.33
CA ILE A 12 37.81 21.16 -14.93
C ILE A 12 37.02 20.59 -16.13
N ALA A 13 37.16 21.18 -17.32
CA ALA A 13 36.53 20.69 -18.53
C ALA A 13 37.02 19.28 -18.90
N ALA A 14 38.33 19.02 -18.79
CA ALA A 14 38.90 17.70 -19.01
C ALA A 14 38.43 16.67 -17.98
N ALA A 15 38.32 17.05 -16.70
CA ALA A 15 37.79 16.18 -15.65
C ALA A 15 36.32 15.84 -15.87
N VAL A 16 35.49 16.83 -16.22
CA VAL A 16 34.06 16.61 -16.52
C VAL A 16 33.88 15.73 -17.76
N ALA A 17 34.68 15.95 -18.81
CA ALA A 17 34.66 15.10 -20.00
C ALA A 17 35.08 13.66 -19.70
N ALA A 18 36.11 13.46 -18.87
CA ALA A 18 36.56 12.14 -18.45
C ALA A 18 35.51 11.41 -17.59
N SER A 19 34.86 12.12 -16.66
CA SER A 19 33.76 11.58 -15.84
C SER A 19 32.52 11.22 -16.67
N ALA A 20 32.17 12.05 -17.66
CA ALA A 20 31.07 11.76 -18.58
C ALA A 20 31.37 10.54 -19.46
N ALA A 21 32.60 10.41 -19.95
CA ALA A 21 33.04 9.24 -20.72
C ALA A 21 33.04 7.95 -19.90
N THR A 22 33.50 7.99 -18.64
CA THR A 22 33.46 6.83 -17.74
C THR A 22 32.03 6.44 -17.36
N ALA A 23 31.16 7.42 -17.06
CA ALA A 23 29.74 7.15 -16.82
C ALA A 23 29.05 6.55 -18.05
N GLY A 24 29.36 7.06 -19.24
CA GLY A 24 28.87 6.52 -20.52
C GLY A 24 29.34 5.08 -20.78
N LEU A 25 30.61 4.77 -20.48
CA LEU A 25 31.16 3.42 -20.60
C LEU A 25 30.53 2.45 -19.60
N ILE A 26 30.31 2.86 -18.36
CA ILE A 26 29.65 2.04 -17.32
C ILE A 26 28.18 1.81 -17.70
N ALA A 27 27.46 2.84 -18.16
CA ALA A 27 26.09 2.69 -18.62
C ALA A 27 25.99 1.76 -19.83
N SER A 28 26.92 1.89 -20.79
CA SER A 28 27.00 1.03 -21.99
C SER A 28 27.36 -0.41 -21.61
N TYR A 29 28.30 -0.60 -20.69
CA TYR A 29 28.68 -1.92 -20.18
C TYR A 29 27.53 -2.59 -19.42
N ASN A 30 26.82 -1.85 -18.57
CA ASN A 30 25.65 -2.35 -17.85
C ASN A 30 24.50 -2.67 -18.81
N ALA A 31 24.27 -1.85 -19.84
CA ALA A 31 23.29 -2.13 -20.89
C ALA A 31 23.67 -3.39 -21.68
N TYR A 32 24.95 -3.55 -22.03
CA TYR A 32 25.49 -4.73 -22.70
C TYR A 32 25.35 -5.99 -21.83
N ASN A 33 25.69 -5.90 -20.53
CA ASN A 33 25.55 -7.03 -19.61
C ASN A 33 24.08 -7.43 -19.43
N ARG A 34 23.16 -6.47 -19.32
CA ARG A 34 21.70 -6.73 -19.32
C ARG A 34 21.25 -7.42 -20.60
N GLN A 35 21.78 -7.01 -21.76
CA GLN A 35 21.47 -7.63 -23.04
C GLN A 35 22.04 -9.05 -23.16
N LYS A 36 23.23 -9.29 -22.59
CA LYS A 36 23.84 -10.63 -22.52
C LYS A 36 23.09 -11.56 -21.57
N THR A 37 22.78 -11.12 -20.35
CA THR A 37 21.97 -11.87 -19.39
C THR A 37 20.58 -12.18 -19.97
N ARG A 38 19.98 -11.25 -20.73
CA ARG A 38 18.73 -11.50 -21.47
C ARG A 38 18.88 -12.61 -22.53
N LYS A 39 20.00 -12.63 -23.28
CA LYS A 39 20.28 -13.70 -24.24
C LYS A 39 20.48 -15.05 -23.56
N ASP A 40 21.29 -15.08 -22.51
CA ASP A 40 21.59 -16.31 -21.76
C ASP A 40 20.32 -16.89 -21.10
N LEU A 41 19.47 -16.03 -20.51
CA LEU A 41 18.20 -16.45 -19.92
C LEU A 41 17.20 -16.94 -20.98
N ASN A 42 17.13 -16.27 -22.13
CA ASN A 42 16.31 -16.71 -23.25
C ASN A 42 16.79 -18.07 -23.82
N GLU A 43 18.09 -18.29 -23.94
CA GLU A 43 18.65 -19.57 -24.38
C GLU A 43 18.37 -20.70 -23.37
N GLN A 44 18.51 -20.43 -22.06
CA GLN A 44 18.17 -21.41 -21.02
C GLN A 44 16.68 -21.74 -21.01
N VAL A 45 15.81 -20.75 -21.18
CA VAL A 45 14.36 -20.96 -21.31
C VAL A 45 14.04 -21.77 -22.56
N LEU A 46 14.63 -21.43 -23.72
CA LEU A 46 14.47 -22.19 -24.97
C LEU A 46 14.93 -23.65 -24.82
N GLN A 47 16.07 -23.89 -24.18
CA GLN A 47 16.56 -25.25 -23.87
C GLN A 47 15.62 -25.98 -22.90
N SER A 48 15.05 -25.30 -21.92
CA SER A 48 14.06 -25.87 -20.99
C SER A 48 12.73 -26.23 -21.66
N ILE A 49 12.33 -25.48 -22.69
CA ILE A 49 11.12 -25.70 -23.49
C ILE A 49 11.35 -26.85 -24.49
N GLN A 50 12.51 -26.89 -25.16
CA GLN A 50 12.88 -27.99 -26.06
C GLN A 50 13.04 -29.32 -25.31
N SER A 51 13.65 -29.30 -24.12
CA SER A 51 13.78 -30.52 -23.28
C SER A 51 12.45 -31.00 -22.69
N LYS A 52 11.42 -30.15 -22.61
CA LYS A 52 10.06 -30.50 -22.15
C LYS A 52 9.05 -30.75 -23.27
N GLY A 53 9.48 -30.81 -24.53
CA GLY A 53 8.71 -31.43 -25.62
C GLY A 53 7.47 -30.65 -26.10
N SER A 54 7.60 -29.35 -26.38
CA SER A 54 6.58 -28.61 -27.14
C SER A 54 7.14 -28.02 -28.44
N ASN A 55 6.65 -28.48 -29.59
CA ASN A 55 6.93 -27.91 -30.92
C ASN A 55 6.25 -26.54 -31.08
N PHE A 56 6.78 -25.49 -30.45
CA PHE A 56 6.30 -24.12 -30.61
C PHE A 56 7.27 -23.30 -31.46
N ASN A 57 6.82 -22.80 -32.61
CA ASN A 57 7.67 -22.09 -33.57
C ASN A 57 7.65 -20.57 -33.32
N PHE A 58 8.70 -20.05 -32.68
CA PHE A 58 8.80 -18.68 -32.20
C PHE A 58 9.02 -17.63 -33.31
N GLN A 59 9.57 -18.04 -34.46
CA GLN A 59 9.92 -17.13 -35.57
C GLN A 59 8.67 -16.51 -36.23
N ALA A 60 7.60 -17.30 -36.39
CA ALA A 60 6.35 -16.83 -36.99
C ALA A 60 5.61 -15.79 -36.12
N LEU A 61 5.84 -15.80 -34.80
CA LEU A 61 5.24 -14.83 -33.87
C LEU A 61 5.95 -13.47 -33.93
N GLN A 62 7.26 -13.47 -34.16
CA GLN A 62 8.06 -12.26 -34.23
C GLN A 62 7.74 -11.44 -35.50
N GLU A 63 7.54 -12.12 -36.63
CA GLU A 63 7.09 -11.48 -37.89
C GLU A 63 5.67 -10.89 -37.78
N ASN A 64 4.78 -11.54 -37.02
CA ASN A 64 3.43 -10.99 -36.76
C ASN A 64 3.46 -9.74 -35.87
N PHE A 65 4.40 -9.65 -34.94
CA PHE A 65 4.54 -8.51 -34.02
C PHE A 65 5.00 -7.23 -34.74
N GLU A 66 5.94 -7.36 -35.68
CA GLU A 66 6.44 -6.24 -36.49
C GLU A 66 5.36 -5.72 -37.46
N ASN A 67 4.56 -6.62 -38.04
CA ASN A 67 3.47 -6.24 -38.95
C ASN A 67 2.31 -5.51 -38.23
N ILE A 68 1.98 -5.90 -36.99
CA ILE A 68 0.93 -5.21 -36.20
C ILE A 68 1.39 -3.81 -35.79
N SER A 69 2.66 -3.63 -35.44
CA SER A 69 3.20 -2.34 -35.01
C SER A 69 3.34 -1.33 -36.16
N ALA A 70 3.65 -1.79 -37.38
CA ALA A 70 3.72 -0.93 -38.58
C ALA A 70 2.36 -0.34 -39.03
N SER A 71 1.23 -0.96 -38.67
CA SER A 71 -0.12 -0.52 -39.07
C SER A 71 -0.75 0.57 -38.18
N SER A 72 -0.08 0.96 -37.08
CA SER A 72 -0.68 1.76 -36.00
C SER A 72 -0.45 3.28 -36.08
N SER A 73 0.10 3.79 -37.19
CA SER A 73 0.53 5.18 -37.36
C SER A 73 -0.50 6.13 -38.02
N SER A 74 -1.80 5.87 -37.86
CA SER A 74 -2.82 6.89 -38.15
C SER A 74 -3.77 7.03 -36.98
N SER A 75 -3.87 8.25 -36.45
CA SER A 75 -4.92 8.70 -35.54
C SER A 75 -6.26 8.61 -36.26
N SER A 76 -6.79 7.40 -36.41
CA SER A 76 -8.08 7.19 -37.03
C SER A 76 -9.16 7.64 -36.06
N ASN A 77 -9.94 8.62 -36.52
CA ASN A 77 -11.14 9.10 -35.85
C ASN A 77 -12.16 7.94 -35.87
N TYR A 78 -12.13 7.09 -34.84
CA TYR A 78 -12.96 5.90 -34.76
C TYR A 78 -14.44 6.34 -34.69
N ASP A 79 -15.32 5.69 -35.46
CA ASP A 79 -16.71 6.13 -35.59
C ASP A 79 -17.44 6.09 -34.25
N GLU A 80 -17.90 7.25 -33.77
CA GLU A 80 -18.58 7.38 -32.48
C GLU A 80 -19.89 6.58 -32.46
N ASN A 81 -20.54 6.31 -33.60
CA ASN A 81 -21.71 5.43 -33.65
C ASN A 81 -21.35 3.99 -33.26
N LEU A 82 -20.21 3.47 -33.73
CA LEU A 82 -19.73 2.14 -33.37
C LEU A 82 -19.33 2.07 -31.89
N ILE A 83 -18.72 3.13 -31.37
CA ILE A 83 -18.39 3.24 -29.94
C ILE A 83 -19.67 3.23 -29.11
N ARG A 84 -20.67 4.00 -29.53
CA ARG A 84 -21.97 4.10 -28.86
C ARG A 84 -22.70 2.77 -28.85
N GLU A 85 -22.67 2.03 -29.96
CA GLU A 85 -23.23 0.68 -30.04
C GLU A 85 -22.47 -0.30 -29.12
N GLN A 86 -21.13 -0.27 -29.13
CA GLN A 86 -20.30 -1.08 -28.23
C GLN A 86 -20.62 -0.83 -26.75
N LEU A 87 -20.94 0.42 -26.39
CA LEU A 87 -21.20 0.86 -25.04
C LEU A 87 -22.71 1.02 -24.73
N ALA A 88 -23.61 0.55 -25.60
CA ALA A 88 -25.04 0.86 -25.52
C ALA A 88 -25.66 0.56 -24.15
N ARG A 89 -25.27 -0.56 -23.53
CA ARG A 89 -25.75 -0.95 -22.18
C ARG A 89 -25.30 0.03 -21.09
N ASN A 90 -24.11 0.60 -21.22
CA ASN A 90 -23.59 1.58 -20.27
C ASN A 90 -24.30 2.92 -20.47
N TYR A 91 -24.59 3.32 -21.72
CA TYR A 91 -25.42 4.48 -22.01
C TYR A 91 -26.83 4.35 -21.42
N VAL A 92 -27.46 3.17 -21.52
CA VAL A 92 -28.75 2.91 -20.88
C VAL A 92 -28.65 3.03 -19.35
N PHE A 93 -27.56 2.54 -18.75
CA PHE A 93 -27.39 2.53 -17.29
C PHE A 93 -27.03 3.92 -16.71
N PHE A 94 -26.05 4.60 -17.28
CA PHE A 94 -25.53 5.88 -16.79
C PHE A 94 -26.22 7.10 -17.39
N GLY A 95 -26.90 6.95 -18.53
CA GLY A 95 -27.43 8.07 -19.32
C GLY A 95 -26.33 8.78 -20.11
N GLU A 96 -26.73 9.70 -20.99
CA GLU A 96 -25.79 10.47 -21.84
C GLU A 96 -24.80 11.27 -21.02
N GLU A 97 -25.27 12.01 -20.01
CA GLU A 97 -24.41 12.86 -19.18
C GLU A 97 -23.37 12.03 -18.40
N GLY A 98 -23.80 10.92 -17.79
CA GLY A 98 -22.91 10.04 -17.05
C GLY A 98 -21.86 9.41 -17.96
N MET A 99 -22.26 8.98 -19.16
CA MET A 99 -21.32 8.44 -20.15
C MET A 99 -20.37 9.48 -20.69
N GLN A 100 -20.80 10.73 -20.90
CA GLN A 100 -19.91 11.82 -21.31
C GLN A 100 -18.81 12.04 -20.26
N LYS A 101 -19.14 12.00 -18.97
CA LYS A 101 -18.17 12.08 -17.87
C LYS A 101 -17.23 10.87 -17.83
N ILE A 102 -17.76 9.64 -17.97
CA ILE A 102 -16.93 8.42 -18.04
C ILE A 102 -15.97 8.48 -19.23
N ARG A 103 -16.46 8.87 -20.42
CA ARG A 103 -15.68 8.98 -21.66
C ARG A 103 -14.58 10.04 -21.53
N GLY A 104 -14.87 11.16 -20.87
CA GLY A 104 -13.91 12.24 -20.62
C GLY A 104 -12.90 11.95 -19.51
N GLY A 105 -13.19 10.95 -18.66
CA GLY A 105 -12.40 10.64 -17.47
C GLY A 105 -11.00 10.09 -17.77
N THR A 106 -10.07 10.47 -16.91
CA THR A 106 -8.67 10.01 -16.91
C THR A 106 -8.39 9.22 -15.64
N VAL A 107 -8.07 7.94 -15.79
CA VAL A 107 -7.77 7.05 -14.66
C VAL A 107 -6.32 6.60 -14.71
N VAL A 108 -5.61 6.78 -13.60
CA VAL A 108 -4.22 6.33 -13.44
C VAL A 108 -4.20 5.08 -12.57
N ILE A 109 -3.56 4.01 -13.03
CA ILE A 109 -3.46 2.73 -12.33
C ILE A 109 -2.01 2.52 -11.91
N ILE A 110 -1.76 2.47 -10.61
CA ILE A 110 -0.45 2.17 -10.04
C ILE A 110 -0.44 0.71 -9.58
N GLY A 111 0.39 -0.10 -10.23
CA GLY A 111 0.42 -1.55 -10.06
C GLY A 111 -0.52 -2.28 -11.04
N CYS A 112 0.08 -3.01 -11.97
CA CYS A 112 -0.59 -3.74 -13.05
C CYS A 112 -0.62 -5.25 -12.79
N GLY A 113 -0.74 -5.66 -11.53
CA GLY A 113 -0.85 -7.07 -11.13
C GLY A 113 -2.25 -7.68 -11.31
N GLY A 114 -2.59 -8.64 -10.45
CA GLY A 114 -3.89 -9.34 -10.49
C GLY A 114 -5.11 -8.47 -10.15
N VAL A 115 -4.93 -7.25 -9.63
CA VAL A 115 -6.02 -6.30 -9.39
C VAL A 115 -6.06 -5.25 -10.50
N GLY A 116 -4.96 -4.50 -10.68
CA GLY A 116 -4.89 -3.40 -11.64
C GLY A 116 -5.10 -3.81 -13.10
N SER A 117 -4.67 -5.01 -13.51
CA SER A 117 -4.95 -5.50 -14.87
C SER A 117 -6.45 -5.66 -15.13
N TRP A 118 -7.22 -6.16 -14.16
CA TRP A 118 -8.67 -6.27 -14.27
C TRP A 118 -9.36 -4.90 -14.25
N CYS A 119 -8.83 -3.96 -13.45
CA CYS A 119 -9.29 -2.57 -13.50
C CYS A 119 -9.14 -1.98 -14.89
N ALA A 120 -7.95 -2.08 -15.48
CA ALA A 120 -7.64 -1.53 -16.80
C ALA A 120 -8.61 -2.05 -17.89
N VAL A 121 -8.82 -3.38 -17.93
CA VAL A 121 -9.72 -4.01 -18.90
C VAL A 121 -11.17 -3.54 -18.71
N MET A 122 -11.67 -3.51 -17.47
CA MET A 122 -13.07 -3.12 -17.24
C MET A 122 -13.32 -1.63 -17.42
N LEU A 123 -12.36 -0.76 -17.10
CA LEU A 123 -12.45 0.68 -17.38
C LEU A 123 -12.57 0.93 -18.88
N ALA A 124 -11.71 0.28 -19.68
CA ALA A 124 -11.77 0.38 -21.14
C ALA A 124 -13.10 -0.14 -21.71
N ARG A 125 -13.57 -1.29 -21.23
CA ARG A 125 -14.88 -1.84 -21.63
C ARG A 125 -16.06 -1.00 -21.17
N SER A 126 -15.85 -0.14 -20.18
CA SER A 126 -16.90 0.71 -19.63
C SER A 126 -16.98 2.09 -20.30
N GLY A 127 -16.01 2.45 -21.13
CA GLY A 127 -16.00 3.70 -21.88
C GLY A 127 -14.91 4.69 -21.47
N VAL A 128 -14.07 4.40 -20.47
CA VAL A 128 -13.00 5.33 -20.07
C VAL A 128 -11.97 5.47 -21.19
N SER A 129 -11.77 6.70 -21.68
CA SER A 129 -10.95 6.95 -22.87
C SER A 129 -9.48 7.17 -22.58
N LYS A 130 -9.11 7.54 -21.35
CA LYS A 130 -7.72 7.81 -20.98
C LYS A 130 -7.33 6.97 -19.79
N ILE A 131 -6.39 6.04 -20.01
CA ILE A 131 -5.85 5.19 -18.95
C ILE A 131 -4.33 5.32 -18.95
N ARG A 132 -3.77 5.73 -17.81
CA ARG A 132 -2.33 5.64 -17.57
C ARG A 132 -2.03 4.42 -16.73
N LEU A 133 -1.03 3.64 -17.14
CA LEU A 133 -0.58 2.42 -16.48
C LEU A 133 0.83 2.65 -15.97
N VAL A 134 1.06 2.46 -14.67
CA VAL A 134 2.38 2.59 -14.05
C VAL A 134 2.72 1.29 -13.34
N ASP A 135 3.69 0.55 -13.90
CA ASP A 135 4.26 -0.65 -13.28
C ASP A 135 5.63 -0.93 -13.90
N PHE A 136 6.62 -1.28 -13.07
CA PHE A 136 7.97 -1.61 -13.50
C PHE A 136 8.16 -3.12 -13.73
N ASP A 137 7.21 -3.95 -13.29
CA ASP A 137 7.31 -5.41 -13.33
C ASP A 137 7.10 -5.99 -14.74
N TYR A 138 7.65 -7.19 -14.89
CA TYR A 138 7.45 -8.06 -16.05
C TYR A 138 6.45 -9.17 -15.75
N VAL A 139 5.80 -9.68 -16.80
CA VAL A 139 4.95 -10.86 -16.71
C VAL A 139 5.82 -12.09 -16.41
N THR A 140 5.44 -12.83 -15.36
CA THR A 140 6.05 -14.10 -14.98
C THR A 140 5.08 -15.26 -15.20
N LEU A 141 5.57 -16.51 -15.19
CA LEU A 141 4.69 -17.69 -15.20
C LEU A 141 3.69 -17.66 -14.04
N SER A 142 4.11 -17.22 -12.86
CA SER A 142 3.24 -17.09 -11.69
C SER A 142 2.20 -15.97 -11.82
N SER A 143 2.33 -15.07 -12.80
CA SER A 143 1.33 -14.02 -13.08
C SER A 143 0.09 -14.57 -13.80
N LEU A 144 0.25 -15.66 -14.57
CA LEU A 144 -0.79 -16.20 -15.46
C LEU A 144 -2.03 -16.73 -14.72
N ASN A 145 -1.92 -17.03 -13.44
CA ASN A 145 -3.07 -17.51 -12.65
C ASN A 145 -4.08 -16.40 -12.30
N ARG A 146 -3.74 -15.12 -12.48
CA ARG A 146 -4.56 -13.98 -12.00
C ARG A 146 -4.52 -12.72 -12.84
N HIS A 147 -3.50 -12.52 -13.69
CA HIS A 147 -3.37 -11.31 -14.51
C HIS A 147 -4.36 -11.35 -15.68
N ALA A 148 -5.14 -10.27 -15.88
CA ALA A 148 -6.28 -10.27 -16.80
C ALA A 148 -5.92 -10.45 -18.28
N THR A 149 -4.74 -9.98 -18.69
CA THR A 149 -4.36 -9.90 -20.11
C THR A 149 -3.15 -10.73 -20.49
N ALA A 150 -2.46 -11.34 -19.51
CA ALA A 150 -1.18 -11.99 -19.75
C ALA A 150 -1.39 -13.40 -20.30
N LEU A 151 -0.73 -13.68 -21.42
CA LEU A 151 -0.68 -15.00 -22.04
C LEU A 151 0.69 -15.65 -21.79
N LEU A 152 0.81 -16.94 -22.10
CA LEU A 152 2.08 -17.66 -21.96
C LEU A 152 3.21 -17.02 -22.79
N GLU A 153 2.87 -16.50 -23.97
CA GLU A 153 3.80 -15.77 -24.85
C GLU A 153 4.27 -14.42 -24.30
N ASP A 154 3.56 -13.87 -23.30
CA ASP A 154 3.90 -12.58 -22.70
C ASP A 154 4.92 -12.69 -21.58
N VAL A 155 5.28 -13.91 -21.16
CA VAL A 155 6.28 -14.11 -20.10
C VAL A 155 7.59 -13.43 -20.49
N GLY A 156 8.08 -12.54 -19.63
CA GLY A 156 9.27 -11.71 -19.88
C GLY A 156 8.99 -10.37 -20.57
N THR A 157 7.72 -10.02 -20.85
CA THR A 157 7.33 -8.68 -21.34
C THR A 157 6.86 -7.77 -20.19
N PRO A 158 7.01 -6.43 -20.29
CA PRO A 158 6.50 -5.53 -19.27
C PRO A 158 4.98 -5.64 -19.10
N LYS A 159 4.48 -5.71 -17.86
CA LYS A 159 3.03 -5.85 -17.59
C LYS A 159 2.21 -4.73 -18.22
N VAL A 160 2.67 -3.49 -18.14
CA VAL A 160 2.00 -2.33 -18.74
C VAL A 160 1.84 -2.46 -20.27
N LYS A 161 2.81 -3.09 -20.95
CA LYS A 161 2.77 -3.30 -22.41
C LYS A 161 1.82 -4.42 -22.81
N CYS A 162 1.78 -5.49 -22.01
CA CYS A 162 0.78 -6.55 -22.16
C CYS A 162 -0.65 -5.97 -22.06
N ILE A 163 -0.91 -5.15 -21.04
CA ILE A 163 -2.22 -4.49 -20.87
C ILE A 163 -2.49 -3.52 -22.04
N GLU A 164 -1.54 -2.64 -22.38
CA GLU A 164 -1.68 -1.67 -23.48
C GLU A 164 -2.10 -2.34 -24.79
N ARG A 165 -1.44 -3.44 -25.16
CA ARG A 165 -1.78 -4.22 -26.36
C ARG A 165 -3.23 -4.70 -26.32
N THR A 166 -3.66 -5.27 -25.20
CA THR A 166 -5.03 -5.76 -25.04
C THR A 166 -6.07 -4.65 -25.03
N LEU A 167 -5.80 -3.52 -24.37
CA LEU A 167 -6.72 -2.37 -24.38
C LEU A 167 -6.90 -1.81 -25.79
N LYS A 168 -5.82 -1.65 -26.55
CA LYS A 168 -5.85 -1.21 -27.97
C LYS A 168 -6.52 -2.23 -28.90
N ALA A 169 -6.67 -3.49 -28.48
CA ALA A 169 -7.48 -4.48 -29.18
C ALA A 169 -8.96 -4.40 -28.81
N ILE A 170 -9.28 -4.10 -27.55
CA ILE A 170 -10.65 -3.97 -27.03
C ILE A 170 -11.34 -2.69 -27.53
N ALA A 171 -10.61 -1.57 -27.51
CA ALA A 171 -11.13 -0.24 -27.76
C ALA A 171 -10.10 0.55 -28.57
N LYS A 172 -10.29 0.65 -29.89
CA LYS A 172 -9.34 1.36 -30.77
C LYS A 172 -9.26 2.87 -30.50
N TRP A 173 -10.29 3.42 -29.88
CA TRP A 173 -10.41 4.82 -29.47
C TRP A 173 -9.70 5.16 -28.14
N ILE A 174 -9.22 4.16 -27.39
CA ILE A 174 -8.63 4.38 -26.07
C ILE A 174 -7.20 4.95 -26.18
N GLN A 175 -6.92 5.96 -25.36
CA GLN A 175 -5.60 6.51 -25.15
C GLN A 175 -4.96 5.82 -23.94
N VAL A 176 -3.89 5.07 -24.19
CA VAL A 176 -3.14 4.38 -23.15
C VAL A 176 -1.77 5.01 -23.01
N ASP A 177 -1.45 5.46 -21.81
CA ASP A 177 -0.11 5.93 -21.43
C ASP A 177 0.58 4.86 -20.56
N ALA A 178 1.42 4.03 -21.17
CA ALA A 178 2.07 2.90 -20.49
C ALA A 178 3.49 3.27 -20.02
N ARG A 179 3.67 3.45 -18.71
CA ARG A 179 4.91 3.82 -18.03
C ARG A 179 5.55 2.62 -17.34
N ILE A 180 6.72 2.21 -17.82
CA ILE A 180 7.51 1.13 -17.23
C ILE A 180 8.36 1.72 -16.09
N GLU A 181 7.68 2.16 -15.04
CA GLU A 181 8.25 2.97 -13.96
C GLU A 181 7.71 2.51 -12.61
N ILE A 182 8.50 2.72 -11.56
CA ILE A 182 8.06 2.53 -10.18
C ILE A 182 7.57 3.86 -9.65
N TRP A 183 6.42 3.84 -8.96
CA TRP A 183 5.94 5.06 -8.32
C TRP A 183 6.87 5.43 -7.15
N ARG A 184 7.27 6.69 -7.10
CA ARG A 184 7.96 7.33 -5.96
C ARG A 184 7.29 8.66 -5.63
N LYS A 185 7.51 9.14 -4.41
CA LYS A 185 6.93 10.40 -3.93
C LYS A 185 7.35 11.59 -4.80
N GLU A 186 8.61 11.62 -5.25
CA GLU A 186 9.14 12.67 -6.13
C GLU A 186 8.45 12.71 -7.49
N ASP A 187 8.02 11.55 -7.99
CA ASP A 187 7.42 11.38 -9.32
C ASP A 187 5.90 11.63 -9.33
N GLY A 188 5.29 11.92 -8.16
CA GLY A 188 3.84 12.08 -8.02
C GLY A 188 3.26 13.15 -8.96
N GLY A 189 3.99 14.26 -9.15
CA GLY A 189 3.54 15.37 -9.99
C GLY A 189 3.46 15.04 -11.48
N THR A 190 4.28 14.11 -11.98
CA THR A 190 4.30 13.70 -13.39
C THR A 190 3.43 12.48 -13.65
N LEU A 191 3.47 11.50 -12.74
CA LEU A 191 2.74 10.24 -12.92
C LEU A 191 1.24 10.38 -12.68
N LEU A 192 0.82 11.23 -11.74
CA LEU A 192 -0.58 11.42 -11.38
C LEU A 192 -1.22 12.65 -12.04
N GLU A 193 -0.48 13.35 -12.91
CA GLU A 193 -0.95 14.57 -13.58
C GLU A 193 -2.24 14.32 -14.38
N GLY A 194 -3.25 15.15 -14.16
CA GLY A 194 -4.53 15.12 -14.86
C GLY A 194 -5.43 13.94 -14.50
N ALA A 195 -5.12 13.18 -13.46
CA ALA A 195 -5.94 12.08 -12.99
C ALA A 195 -7.25 12.57 -12.36
N ASP A 196 -8.39 12.10 -12.87
CA ASP A 196 -9.67 12.23 -12.18
C ASP A 196 -9.77 11.21 -11.03
N TRP A 197 -9.14 10.05 -11.22
CA TRP A 197 -9.03 8.99 -10.22
C TRP A 197 -7.69 8.26 -10.32
N VAL A 198 -7.13 7.91 -9.17
CA VAL A 198 -5.99 7.03 -9.03
C VAL A 198 -6.46 5.69 -8.44
N ILE A 199 -6.01 4.59 -9.04
CA ILE A 199 -6.19 3.24 -8.52
C ILE A 199 -4.87 2.77 -7.94
N ASP A 200 -4.86 2.51 -6.64
CA ASP A 200 -3.74 1.87 -5.96
C ASP A 200 -3.94 0.34 -5.93
N ALA A 201 -3.12 -0.36 -6.69
CA ALA A 201 -3.03 -1.82 -6.71
C ALA A 201 -1.61 -2.32 -6.38
N ILE A 202 -0.85 -1.51 -5.62
CA ILE A 202 0.51 -1.85 -5.15
C ILE A 202 0.45 -2.94 -4.07
N ASP A 203 1.45 -3.81 -4.01
CA ASP A 203 1.60 -4.85 -2.99
C ASP A 203 2.58 -4.46 -1.87
N ASN A 204 3.60 -3.66 -2.17
CA ASN A 204 4.51 -3.08 -1.20
C ASN A 204 3.79 -2.09 -0.27
N ILE A 205 3.82 -2.36 1.04
CA ILE A 205 3.15 -1.54 2.05
C ILE A 205 3.67 -0.11 2.02
N GLN A 206 4.97 0.06 1.77
CA GLN A 206 5.61 1.34 1.91
C GLN A 206 5.22 2.29 0.78
N THR A 207 5.49 1.88 -0.46
CA THR A 207 5.10 2.59 -1.67
C THR A 207 3.59 2.89 -1.69
N LYS A 208 2.77 1.96 -1.17
CA LYS A 208 1.32 2.17 -1.01
C LYS A 208 0.99 3.31 -0.06
N VAL A 209 1.54 3.32 1.15
CA VAL A 209 1.27 4.38 2.14
C VAL A 209 1.68 5.74 1.60
N ASP A 210 2.83 5.81 0.93
CA ASP A 210 3.34 7.04 0.33
C ASP A 210 2.41 7.56 -0.77
N LEU A 211 1.92 6.68 -1.65
CA LEU A 211 0.96 7.04 -2.69
C LEU A 211 -0.33 7.59 -2.10
N LEU A 212 -0.88 6.88 -1.11
CA LEU A 212 -2.13 7.27 -0.44
C LEU A 212 -1.99 8.59 0.32
N LYS A 213 -0.86 8.81 1.00
CA LYS A 213 -0.54 10.08 1.66
C LYS A 213 -0.39 11.21 0.65
N TYR A 214 0.35 10.99 -0.44
CA TYR A 214 0.51 11.98 -1.49
C TYR A 214 -0.83 12.38 -2.12
N CYS A 215 -1.70 11.42 -2.40
CA CYS A 215 -3.02 11.69 -2.93
C CYS A 215 -3.88 12.49 -1.93
N SER A 216 -3.83 12.13 -0.64
CA SER A 216 -4.52 12.87 0.42
C SER A 216 -4.04 14.33 0.52
N ASP A 217 -2.73 14.56 0.47
CA ASP A 217 -2.13 15.90 0.61
C ASP A 217 -2.45 16.81 -0.58
N ASN A 218 -2.51 16.24 -1.78
CA ASN A 218 -2.76 16.97 -3.02
C ASN A 218 -4.23 16.95 -3.45
N SER A 219 -5.14 16.46 -2.60
CA SER A 219 -6.58 16.33 -2.90
C SER A 219 -6.87 15.54 -4.20
N ILE A 220 -6.04 14.54 -4.50
CA ILE A 220 -6.22 13.64 -5.64
C ILE A 220 -7.10 12.47 -5.18
N LYS A 221 -8.18 12.21 -5.91
CA LYS A 221 -9.07 11.09 -5.60
C LYS A 221 -8.35 9.76 -5.83
N VAL A 222 -8.31 8.92 -4.80
CA VAL A 222 -7.64 7.61 -4.85
C VAL A 222 -8.56 6.52 -4.31
N PHE A 223 -8.52 5.36 -4.94
CA PHE A 223 -9.15 4.14 -4.45
C PHE A 223 -8.11 3.04 -4.31
N ALA A 224 -8.05 2.41 -3.12
CA ALA A 224 -6.98 1.47 -2.80
C ALA A 224 -7.46 0.01 -2.69
N SER A 225 -6.64 -0.90 -3.20
CA SER A 225 -6.78 -2.34 -2.98
C SER A 225 -6.00 -2.79 -1.75
N MET A 226 -6.67 -3.51 -0.85
CA MET A 226 -6.05 -4.17 0.29
C MET A 226 -5.71 -5.63 -0.03
N GLY A 227 -5.57 -6.49 0.99
CA GLY A 227 -5.03 -7.84 0.82
C GLY A 227 -6.02 -8.79 0.17
N ALA A 228 -5.75 -9.19 -1.07
CA ALA A 228 -6.53 -10.23 -1.78
C ALA A 228 -5.94 -11.66 -1.66
N GLY A 229 -4.73 -11.80 -1.11
CA GLY A 229 -4.04 -13.10 -0.95
C GLY A 229 -4.53 -13.91 0.25
N ALA A 230 -4.35 -15.23 0.19
CA ALA A 230 -4.75 -16.20 1.22
C ALA A 230 -6.24 -16.12 1.64
N LYS A 231 -7.11 -15.83 0.68
CA LYS A 231 -8.55 -15.67 0.83
C LYS A 231 -9.30 -16.40 -0.28
N SER A 232 -10.50 -16.88 -0.01
CA SER A 232 -11.32 -17.64 -0.96
C SER A 232 -12.80 -17.27 -0.99
N ASP A 233 -13.32 -16.56 0.01
CA ASP A 233 -14.75 -16.23 0.12
C ASP A 233 -15.09 -14.89 -0.56
N PRO A 234 -15.73 -14.91 -1.75
CA PRO A 234 -16.10 -13.69 -2.46
C PRO A 234 -17.23 -12.91 -1.78
N THR A 235 -18.04 -13.54 -0.90
CA THR A 235 -19.18 -12.88 -0.24
C THR A 235 -18.75 -11.90 0.84
N ARG A 236 -17.48 -11.96 1.25
CA ARG A 236 -16.87 -11.16 2.31
C ARG A 236 -16.08 -9.96 1.80
N VAL A 237 -16.06 -9.76 0.48
CA VAL A 237 -15.44 -8.61 -0.19
C VAL A 237 -16.37 -7.41 -0.08
N GLN A 238 -15.80 -6.25 0.24
CA GLN A 238 -16.57 -5.04 0.47
C GLN A 238 -15.74 -3.78 0.28
N ILE A 239 -16.44 -2.68 0.04
CA ILE A 239 -15.88 -1.34 -0.08
C ILE A 239 -16.18 -0.59 1.22
N SER A 240 -15.16 -0.01 1.83
CA SER A 240 -15.33 0.90 2.97
C SER A 240 -14.24 1.95 2.97
N ASP A 241 -14.36 2.96 3.84
CA ASP A 241 -13.21 3.80 4.18
C ASP A 241 -12.10 2.96 4.84
N ILE A 242 -10.83 3.36 4.65
CA ILE A 242 -9.66 2.71 5.25
C ILE A 242 -9.77 2.60 6.79
N SER A 243 -10.39 3.59 7.46
CA SER A 243 -10.60 3.63 8.92
C SER A 243 -11.49 2.49 9.43
N TYR A 244 -12.43 2.02 8.60
CA TYR A 244 -13.41 0.99 8.96
C TYR A 244 -12.97 -0.43 8.62
N THR A 245 -11.81 -0.62 8.00
CA THR A 245 -11.34 -1.95 7.61
C THR A 245 -11.04 -2.87 8.81
N ILE A 246 -11.40 -4.14 8.69
CA ILE A 246 -11.21 -5.17 9.73
C ILE A 246 -10.69 -6.49 9.16
N TYR A 247 -10.08 -7.31 10.01
CA TYR A 247 -9.53 -8.65 9.71
C TYR A 247 -8.44 -8.73 8.63
N ASP A 248 -8.26 -7.69 7.81
CA ASP A 248 -7.23 -7.61 6.77
C ASP A 248 -5.88 -7.11 7.33
N PRO A 249 -4.82 -7.93 7.32
CA PRO A 249 -3.52 -7.52 7.82
C PRO A 249 -2.86 -6.39 7.01
N LEU A 250 -3.06 -6.35 5.69
CA LEU A 250 -2.52 -5.30 4.83
C LEU A 250 -3.25 -3.99 5.14
N ALA A 251 -4.58 -4.02 5.18
CA ALA A 251 -5.37 -2.83 5.52
C ALA A 251 -5.03 -2.30 6.91
N ARG A 252 -4.81 -3.18 7.90
CA ARG A 252 -4.36 -2.79 9.24
C ARG A 252 -3.01 -2.07 9.21
N SER A 253 -2.02 -2.64 8.53
CA SER A 253 -0.67 -2.04 8.44
C SER A 253 -0.70 -0.68 7.73
N VAL A 254 -1.44 -0.58 6.63
CA VAL A 254 -1.60 0.66 5.85
C VAL A 254 -2.34 1.71 6.67
N ARG A 255 -3.50 1.37 7.25
CA ARG A 255 -4.29 2.27 8.11
C ARG A 255 -3.45 2.81 9.26
N ARG A 256 -2.72 1.95 9.97
CA ARG A 256 -1.88 2.36 11.10
C ARG A 256 -0.83 3.37 10.67
N ARG A 257 -0.13 3.11 9.56
CA ARG A 257 0.88 4.03 9.03
C ARG A 257 0.24 5.36 8.61
N LEU A 258 -0.87 5.33 7.86
CA LEU A 258 -1.58 6.54 7.43
C LEU A 258 -2.05 7.41 8.61
N ARG A 259 -2.60 6.80 9.66
CA ARG A 259 -3.02 7.51 10.89
C ARG A 259 -1.87 8.23 11.56
N LEU A 260 -0.71 7.58 11.67
CA LEU A 260 0.50 8.19 12.20
C LEU A 260 1.01 9.36 11.33
N LEU A 261 0.62 9.39 10.05
CA LEU A 261 0.90 10.49 9.13
C LEU A 261 -0.22 11.55 9.07
N GLY A 262 -1.21 11.49 9.97
CA GLY A 262 -2.32 12.44 10.04
C GLY A 262 -3.47 12.17 9.07
N VAL A 263 -3.48 11.02 8.39
CA VAL A 263 -4.59 10.60 7.50
C VAL A 263 -5.42 9.54 8.22
N SER A 264 -6.48 9.95 8.89
CA SER A 264 -7.32 9.04 9.69
C SER A 264 -8.45 8.39 8.89
N SER A 265 -8.97 9.07 7.86
CA SER A 265 -10.10 8.66 7.00
C SER A 265 -10.09 9.41 5.67
N GLY A 266 -11.03 9.11 4.78
CA GLY A 266 -11.23 9.78 3.49
C GLY A 266 -10.73 8.99 2.28
N ILE A 267 -10.23 7.78 2.47
CA ILE A 267 -9.69 6.93 1.41
C ILE A 267 -10.58 5.69 1.27
N PRO A 268 -11.36 5.57 0.19
CA PRO A 268 -12.15 4.37 -0.09
C PRO A 268 -11.23 3.21 -0.49
N VAL A 269 -11.49 2.04 0.10
CA VAL A 269 -10.71 0.83 -0.13
C VAL A 269 -11.58 -0.39 -0.31
N VAL A 270 -11.07 -1.36 -1.08
CA VAL A 270 -11.65 -2.71 -1.15
C VAL A 270 -10.84 -3.65 -0.28
N TYR A 271 -11.52 -4.41 0.57
CA TYR A 271 -10.92 -5.42 1.43
C TYR A 271 -11.88 -6.58 1.64
N SER A 272 -11.39 -7.64 2.28
CA SER A 272 -12.23 -8.77 2.69
C SER A 272 -12.17 -8.97 4.20
N THR A 273 -13.33 -9.24 4.80
CA THR A 273 -13.48 -9.62 6.22
C THR A 273 -13.13 -11.07 6.50
N GLU A 274 -12.81 -11.87 5.48
CA GLU A 274 -12.30 -13.22 5.66
C GLU A 274 -11.01 -13.17 6.49
N VAL A 275 -11.01 -13.87 7.62
CA VAL A 275 -9.79 -14.12 8.37
C VAL A 275 -9.01 -15.17 7.58
N PRO A 276 -7.77 -14.87 7.13
CA PRO A 276 -6.98 -15.85 6.38
C PRO A 276 -6.87 -17.15 7.18
N GLY A 277 -7.33 -18.27 6.62
CA GLY A 277 -7.33 -19.59 7.25
C GLY A 277 -5.95 -20.28 7.25
N ASP A 278 -5.94 -21.62 7.29
CA ASP A 278 -4.75 -22.50 7.33
C ASP A 278 -3.93 -22.54 6.03
N VAL A 279 -3.89 -21.44 5.29
CA VAL A 279 -3.20 -21.32 4.03
C VAL A 279 -1.71 -21.12 4.30
N LYS A 280 -0.93 -22.21 4.16
CA LYS A 280 0.52 -22.18 4.34
C LYS A 280 1.19 -21.36 3.24
N LEU A 281 2.21 -20.60 3.62
CA LEU A 281 3.09 -19.90 2.69
C LEU A 281 3.79 -20.92 1.79
N LEU A 282 3.96 -20.58 0.51
CA LEU A 282 4.72 -21.43 -0.41
C LEU A 282 6.18 -21.52 0.07
N PRO A 283 6.79 -22.71 0.07
CA PRO A 283 8.21 -22.87 0.37
C PRO A 283 9.04 -22.13 -0.68
N LEU A 284 10.16 -21.57 -0.25
CA LEU A 284 11.17 -21.00 -1.16
C LEU A 284 11.98 -22.14 -1.79
N ASP A 285 12.45 -21.94 -3.01
CA ASP A 285 13.40 -22.87 -3.63
C ASP A 285 14.71 -22.92 -2.82
N GLU A 286 15.28 -24.12 -2.70
CA GLU A 286 16.48 -24.38 -1.87
C GLU A 286 17.70 -23.55 -2.30
N GLU A 287 17.75 -23.11 -3.56
CA GLU A 287 18.80 -22.24 -4.08
C GLU A 287 18.75 -20.81 -3.56
N GLU A 288 17.55 -20.26 -3.29
CA GLU A 288 17.41 -18.94 -2.67
C GLU A 288 17.80 -19.00 -1.20
N PHE A 289 17.55 -20.13 -0.53
CA PHE A 289 17.99 -20.36 0.85
C PHE A 289 19.53 -20.32 1.01
N ARG A 290 20.28 -20.65 -0.04
CA ARG A 290 21.75 -20.65 -0.05
C ARG A 290 22.36 -19.26 -0.22
N LYS A 291 21.62 -18.27 -0.70
CA LYS A 291 22.15 -16.93 -1.02
C LYS A 291 22.28 -15.99 0.19
N GLY A 292 21.85 -16.41 1.38
CA GLY A 292 22.00 -15.65 2.63
C GLY A 292 20.73 -15.65 3.49
N PRO A 293 20.73 -14.97 4.64
CA PRO A 293 19.55 -14.85 5.48
C PRO A 293 18.46 -14.11 4.69
N VAL A 294 17.41 -14.85 4.34
CA VAL A 294 16.11 -14.51 3.72
C VAL A 294 15.72 -13.02 3.69
N LYS A 295 15.96 -12.23 4.74
CA LYS A 295 15.72 -10.76 4.74
C LYS A 295 16.58 -9.95 3.76
N GLU A 296 17.76 -10.44 3.38
CA GLU A 296 18.76 -9.72 2.58
C GLU A 296 18.69 -10.03 1.07
N LEU A 297 17.78 -10.91 0.64
CA LEU A 297 17.65 -11.34 -0.76
C LEU A 297 16.57 -10.60 -1.56
N GLY A 298 15.81 -9.72 -0.89
CA GLY A 298 15.00 -8.73 -1.59
C GLY A 298 15.90 -7.64 -2.16
N VAL A 299 15.63 -7.20 -3.40
CA VAL A 299 16.24 -5.97 -3.96
C VAL A 299 15.87 -4.73 -3.11
N PHE A 300 14.89 -4.86 -2.22
CA PHE A 300 14.46 -3.87 -1.22
C PHE A 300 14.11 -4.57 0.10
N ASP A 301 14.39 -3.89 1.22
CA ASP A 301 14.23 -4.39 2.61
C ASP A 301 12.80 -4.85 3.00
N ASP A 302 11.79 -4.53 2.20
CA ASP A 302 10.37 -4.72 2.50
C ASP A 302 9.65 -5.71 1.55
N PHE A 303 10.36 -6.42 0.66
CA PHE A 303 9.73 -7.42 -0.21
C PHE A 303 9.40 -8.70 0.57
N ARG A 304 8.19 -9.24 0.43
CA ARG A 304 7.81 -10.49 1.11
C ARG A 304 8.60 -11.65 0.53
N VAL A 305 9.55 -12.15 1.33
CA VAL A 305 10.38 -13.31 0.97
C VAL A 305 9.60 -14.62 0.93
N ARG A 306 8.33 -14.64 1.34
CA ARG A 306 7.44 -15.80 1.16
C ARG A 306 6.18 -15.36 0.43
N ILE A 307 5.90 -16.03 -0.68
CA ILE A 307 4.76 -15.74 -1.54
C ILE A 307 3.49 -16.24 -0.85
N LEU A 308 2.56 -15.33 -0.55
CA LEU A 308 1.20 -15.72 -0.17
C LEU A 308 0.54 -16.36 -1.39
N PRO A 309 -0.05 -17.55 -1.28
CA PRO A 309 -0.82 -18.11 -2.36
C PRO A 309 -2.06 -17.23 -2.63
N VAL A 310 -2.36 -17.08 -3.91
CA VAL A 310 -3.43 -16.20 -4.39
C VAL A 310 -4.39 -17.02 -5.24
N LEU A 311 -5.66 -17.05 -4.84
CA LEU A 311 -6.75 -17.58 -5.65
C LEU A 311 -7.14 -16.50 -6.68
N GLY A 312 -6.82 -16.74 -7.96
CA GLY A 312 -6.95 -15.75 -9.05
C GLY A 312 -8.25 -14.95 -9.09
N PRO A 313 -9.44 -15.56 -8.90
CA PRO A 313 -10.71 -14.84 -8.85
C PRO A 313 -10.79 -13.69 -7.83
N LEU A 314 -10.12 -13.79 -6.68
CA LEU A 314 -10.26 -12.78 -5.60
C LEU A 314 -9.65 -11.41 -5.99
N PRO A 315 -8.38 -11.33 -6.44
CA PRO A 315 -7.84 -10.11 -7.03
C PRO A 315 -8.67 -9.53 -8.17
N SER A 316 -9.23 -10.39 -9.03
CA SER A 316 -10.13 -9.97 -10.11
C SER A 316 -11.37 -9.28 -9.55
N ILE A 317 -12.04 -9.92 -8.58
CA ILE A 317 -13.21 -9.36 -7.90
C ILE A 317 -12.87 -8.01 -7.25
N PHE A 318 -11.70 -7.87 -6.62
CA PHE A 318 -11.26 -6.59 -6.05
C PHE A 318 -11.15 -5.53 -7.14
N GLY A 319 -10.54 -5.85 -8.29
CA GLY A 319 -10.44 -4.93 -9.42
C GLY A 319 -11.80 -4.52 -9.98
N LEU A 320 -12.75 -5.46 -10.05
CA LEU A 320 -14.13 -5.19 -10.47
C LEU A 320 -14.87 -4.25 -9.50
N HIS A 321 -14.68 -4.42 -8.19
CA HIS A 321 -15.25 -3.53 -7.17
C HIS A 321 -14.73 -2.10 -7.31
N ILE A 322 -13.40 -1.94 -7.44
CA ILE A 322 -12.74 -0.64 -7.62
C ILE A 322 -13.28 0.05 -8.88
N THR A 323 -13.32 -0.68 -9.98
CA THR A 323 -13.77 -0.14 -11.28
C THR A 323 -15.22 0.31 -11.21
N THR A 324 -16.10 -0.52 -10.64
CA THR A 324 -17.52 -0.20 -10.50
C THR A 324 -17.71 1.08 -9.67
N TYR A 325 -16.98 1.20 -8.56
CA TYR A 325 -17.02 2.40 -7.73
C TYR A 325 -16.60 3.65 -8.50
N ILE A 326 -15.46 3.61 -9.19
CA ILE A 326 -14.93 4.76 -9.94
C ILE A 326 -15.86 5.17 -11.08
N LEU A 327 -16.45 4.21 -11.80
CA LEU A 327 -17.42 4.51 -12.87
C LEU A 327 -18.68 5.19 -12.33
N CYS A 328 -19.22 4.71 -11.21
CA CYS A 328 -20.36 5.32 -10.54
C CYS A 328 -20.05 6.76 -10.09
N GLU A 329 -18.87 6.98 -9.49
CA GLU A 329 -18.39 8.32 -9.10
C GLU A 329 -18.22 9.25 -10.31
N LEU A 330 -17.54 8.80 -11.37
CA LEU A 330 -17.35 9.57 -12.60
C LEU A 330 -18.69 9.95 -13.24
N ALA A 331 -19.64 9.01 -13.29
CA ALA A 331 -20.96 9.27 -13.86
C ALA A 331 -21.85 10.20 -13.01
N GLY A 332 -21.41 10.59 -11.80
CA GLY A 332 -22.23 11.37 -10.87
C GLY A 332 -23.35 10.56 -10.21
N LYS A 333 -23.21 9.23 -10.14
CA LYS A 333 -24.09 8.31 -9.40
C LYS A 333 -23.32 7.64 -8.26
N PRO A 334 -22.83 8.41 -7.27
CA PRO A 334 -21.97 7.88 -6.20
C PRO A 334 -22.68 6.80 -5.38
N ILE A 335 -21.90 5.88 -4.80
CA ILE A 335 -22.44 4.86 -3.89
C ILE A 335 -22.68 5.54 -2.54
N LEU A 336 -23.91 5.98 -2.31
CA LEU A 336 -24.25 6.89 -1.21
C LEU A 336 -24.06 6.32 0.20
N ASN A 337 -24.03 4.99 0.39
CA ASN A 337 -23.91 4.35 1.71
C ASN A 337 -23.31 2.93 1.62
N PRO A 338 -21.98 2.76 1.56
CA PRO A 338 -21.40 1.44 1.75
C PRO A 338 -21.73 0.91 3.16
N LEU A 339 -22.13 -0.36 3.27
CA LEU A 339 -22.52 -0.96 4.56
C LEU A 339 -21.38 -0.85 5.59
N PRO A 340 -21.54 -0.11 6.70
CA PRO A 340 -20.48 0.05 7.67
C PRO A 340 -20.36 -1.19 8.55
N ILE A 341 -19.27 -1.96 8.40
CA ILE A 341 -19.05 -3.18 9.22
C ILE A 341 -18.44 -2.85 10.60
N LYS A 342 -17.88 -1.65 10.79
CA LYS A 342 -17.22 -1.27 12.05
C LYS A 342 -18.06 -0.30 12.89
N SER A 343 -19.23 -0.71 13.37
CA SER A 343 -20.03 0.09 14.31
C SER A 343 -19.51 0.00 15.76
N ARG A 344 -18.25 0.38 16.01
CA ARG A 344 -17.64 0.48 17.36
C ARG A 344 -17.37 1.90 17.83
N ARG A 345 -17.91 2.93 17.14
CA ARG A 345 -17.70 4.34 17.52
C ARG A 345 -18.07 4.63 18.97
N LYS A 346 -19.20 4.08 19.44
CA LYS A 346 -19.62 4.17 20.85
C LYS A 346 -18.60 3.60 21.83
N LEU A 347 -17.82 2.58 21.44
CA LEU A 347 -16.75 2.03 22.26
C LEU A 347 -15.58 3.02 22.34
N TYR A 348 -15.15 3.60 21.22
CA TYR A 348 -14.03 4.56 21.21
C TYR A 348 -14.38 5.84 21.95
N GLU A 349 -15.59 6.37 21.76
CA GLU A 349 -16.12 7.49 22.55
C GLU A 349 -16.09 7.20 24.05
N ARG A 350 -16.51 5.99 24.45
CA ARG A 350 -16.45 5.55 25.85
C ARG A 350 -15.01 5.50 26.35
N LEU A 351 -14.10 4.87 25.61
CA LEU A 351 -12.69 4.76 25.97
C LEU A 351 -12.01 6.13 26.09
N TRP A 352 -12.34 7.07 25.18
CA TRP A 352 -11.84 8.44 25.22
C TRP A 352 -12.33 9.18 26.46
N ARG A 353 -13.63 9.11 26.77
CA ARG A 353 -14.21 9.72 27.99
C ARG A 353 -13.61 9.11 29.26
N ASP A 354 -13.42 7.79 29.27
CA ASP A 354 -12.81 7.05 30.37
C ASP A 354 -11.34 7.46 30.60
N LEU A 355 -10.60 7.75 29.52
CA LEU A 355 -9.22 8.25 29.59
C LEU A 355 -9.18 9.71 30.06
N LEU A 356 -10.05 10.58 29.52
CA LEU A 356 -10.19 11.98 29.94
C LEU A 356 -10.42 12.07 31.45
N HIS A 357 -11.38 11.32 31.99
CA HIS A 357 -11.70 11.33 33.42
C HIS A 357 -10.53 10.86 34.31
N ARG A 358 -9.68 9.96 33.80
CA ARG A 358 -8.48 9.51 34.53
C ARG A 358 -7.43 10.61 34.55
N GLU A 359 -7.23 11.29 33.43
CA GLU A 359 -6.31 12.41 33.30
C GLU A 359 -6.74 13.61 34.16
N GLU A 360 -8.05 13.89 34.26
CA GLU A 360 -8.60 14.89 35.19
C GLU A 360 -8.28 14.57 36.65
N LYS A 361 -8.45 13.30 37.05
CA LYS A 361 -8.13 12.82 38.39
C LYS A 361 -6.63 12.86 38.72
N LEU A 362 -5.77 12.80 37.70
CA LEU A 362 -4.32 12.89 37.87
C LEU A 362 -3.85 14.35 37.92
N ALA A 363 -4.42 15.21 37.09
CA ALA A 363 -4.09 16.63 37.03
C ALA A 363 -4.71 17.45 38.19
N GLY A 364 -5.76 16.92 38.84
CA GLY A 364 -6.46 17.62 39.93
C GLY A 364 -7.28 18.83 39.46
N GLN A 365 -7.53 18.94 38.15
CA GLN A 365 -8.31 19.99 37.51
C GLN A 365 -9.22 19.39 36.44
N THR A 366 -10.33 20.07 36.13
CA THR A 366 -11.21 19.71 35.02
C THR A 366 -10.49 19.97 33.69
N LEU A 367 -10.43 18.94 32.84
CA LEU A 367 -9.80 19.00 31.53
C LEU A 367 -10.89 18.89 30.47
N SER A 368 -10.97 19.87 29.57
CA SER A 368 -11.92 19.81 28.44
C SER A 368 -11.39 18.99 27.27
N ARG A 369 -10.07 18.80 27.18
CA ARG A 369 -9.38 18.07 26.10
C ARG A 369 -8.13 17.37 26.61
N ILE A 370 -7.81 16.25 25.98
CA ILE A 370 -6.54 15.53 26.09
C ILE A 370 -5.83 15.55 24.73
N PRO A 371 -4.50 15.37 24.68
CA PRO A 371 -3.71 15.38 23.44
C PRO A 371 -3.95 14.16 22.51
N LEU A 372 -5.04 13.42 22.71
CA LEU A 372 -5.44 12.26 21.90
C LEU A 372 -6.93 12.41 21.52
N ASP A 373 -7.29 12.13 20.27
CA ASP A 373 -8.67 12.15 19.79
C ASP A 373 -9.32 10.75 19.67
N GLU A 374 -10.56 10.65 19.20
CA GLU A 374 -11.25 9.36 19.03
C GLU A 374 -10.53 8.41 18.05
N ASP A 375 -9.84 8.95 17.05
CA ASP A 375 -9.10 8.18 16.05
C ASP A 375 -7.79 7.63 16.62
N ASP A 376 -7.12 8.40 17.48
CA ASP A 376 -5.97 7.96 18.27
C ASP A 376 -6.34 6.84 19.22
N ILE A 377 -7.49 6.95 19.89
CA ILE A 377 -8.03 5.89 20.76
C ILE A 377 -8.32 4.62 19.95
N ALA A 378 -8.91 4.76 18.76
CA ALA A 378 -9.13 3.64 17.86
C ALA A 378 -7.80 3.02 17.38
N LEU A 379 -6.75 3.83 17.14
CA LEU A 379 -5.42 3.37 16.77
C LEU A 379 -4.77 2.58 17.92
N ILE A 380 -4.77 3.12 19.14
CA ILE A 380 -4.16 2.45 20.31
C ILE A 380 -4.89 1.14 20.59
N PHE A 381 -6.21 1.17 20.67
CA PHE A 381 -7.00 0.00 21.03
C PHE A 381 -6.96 -1.09 19.95
N GLU A 382 -7.27 -0.75 18.70
CA GLU A 382 -7.43 -1.75 17.62
C GLU A 382 -6.12 -2.11 16.92
N ASP A 383 -5.24 -1.13 16.69
CA ASP A 383 -4.08 -1.31 15.81
C ASP A 383 -2.82 -1.65 16.60
N ILE A 384 -2.56 -0.94 17.71
CA ILE A 384 -1.39 -1.17 18.56
C ILE A 384 -1.62 -2.36 19.49
N HIS A 385 -2.74 -2.35 20.23
CA HIS A 385 -3.04 -3.37 21.25
C HIS A 385 -3.91 -4.52 20.73
N ARG A 386 -4.47 -4.42 19.51
CA ARG A 386 -5.29 -5.49 18.89
C ARG A 386 -6.48 -5.91 19.75
N GLY A 387 -7.07 -4.97 20.48
CA GLY A 387 -8.16 -5.20 21.41
C GLY A 387 -7.79 -6.09 22.58
N ARG A 388 -6.49 -6.18 22.94
CA ARG A 388 -5.97 -7.04 24.02
C ARG A 388 -5.25 -6.22 25.07
N SER A 389 -5.17 -6.75 26.28
CA SER A 389 -4.36 -6.16 27.34
C SER A 389 -2.88 -6.15 26.97
N VAL A 390 -2.18 -5.08 27.35
CA VAL A 390 -0.72 -5.01 27.25
C VAL A 390 -0.03 -6.04 28.15
N LEU A 391 -0.71 -6.50 29.20
CA LEU A 391 -0.18 -7.47 30.16
C LEU A 391 -0.30 -8.90 29.62
N PRO A 392 0.74 -9.75 29.78
CA PRO A 392 0.65 -11.18 29.55
C PRO A 392 -0.46 -11.81 30.41
N PRO A 393 -1.25 -12.76 29.89
CA PRO A 393 -1.11 -13.46 28.60
C PRO A 393 -1.79 -12.76 27.40
N HIS A 394 -2.01 -11.44 27.47
CA HIS A 394 -2.66 -10.62 26.45
C HIS A 394 -4.10 -11.04 26.14
N GLU A 395 -4.88 -11.21 27.21
CA GLU A 395 -6.31 -11.54 27.10
C GLU A 395 -7.10 -10.38 26.46
N VAL A 396 -8.25 -10.73 25.87
CA VAL A 396 -9.22 -9.73 25.42
C VAL A 396 -9.96 -9.23 26.66
N PRO A 397 -9.76 -7.97 27.09
CA PRO A 397 -10.38 -7.46 28.29
C PRO A 397 -11.90 -7.41 28.14
N THR A 398 -12.60 -7.78 29.21
CA THR A 398 -14.07 -7.67 29.28
C THR A 398 -14.49 -6.21 29.38
N LYS A 399 -13.72 -5.40 30.13
CA LYS A 399 -13.87 -3.95 30.20
C LYS A 399 -12.54 -3.28 29.81
N PRO A 400 -12.28 -3.09 28.50
CA PRO A 400 -11.09 -2.38 28.07
C PRO A 400 -11.11 -0.95 28.57
N VAL A 401 -9.94 -0.50 29.02
CA VAL A 401 -9.64 0.89 29.37
C VAL A 401 -8.26 1.26 28.83
N LEU A 402 -8.08 2.55 28.55
CA LEU A 402 -6.79 3.13 28.20
C LEU A 402 -6.21 3.85 29.40
N VAL A 403 -4.91 3.72 29.60
CA VAL A 403 -4.18 4.37 30.69
C VAL A 403 -2.80 4.77 30.19
N ARG A 404 -2.28 5.87 30.73
CA ARG A 404 -0.92 6.28 30.50
C ARG A 404 0.05 5.27 31.12
N TRP A 405 1.05 4.81 30.38
CA TRP A 405 1.98 3.78 30.86
C TRP A 405 2.97 4.30 31.89
N ASP A 406 3.54 5.47 31.61
CA ASP A 406 4.43 6.21 32.49
C ASP A 406 3.76 7.56 32.83
N LEU A 407 3.26 7.70 34.05
CA LEU A 407 2.64 8.93 34.56
C LEU A 407 3.61 10.10 34.77
N ALA A 408 4.93 9.87 34.78
CA ALA A 408 5.93 10.95 34.81
C ALA A 408 6.14 11.55 33.41
N GLN A 409 5.86 10.77 32.36
CA GLN A 409 5.89 11.22 30.97
C GLN A 409 4.53 11.79 30.54
N PRO A 410 4.46 12.69 29.54
CA PRO A 410 3.19 13.22 29.05
C PRO A 410 2.33 12.13 28.37
N LEU A 411 1.02 12.35 28.30
CA LEU A 411 0.12 11.48 27.54
C LEU A 411 0.41 11.64 26.04
N THR A 412 0.88 10.58 25.40
CA THR A 412 1.17 10.52 23.97
C THR A 412 0.74 9.16 23.41
N LEU A 413 0.74 9.01 22.09
CA LEU A 413 0.49 7.73 21.41
C LEU A 413 1.45 6.62 21.87
N GLU A 414 2.70 6.99 22.21
CA GLU A 414 3.74 6.08 22.67
C GLU A 414 3.59 5.68 24.14
N ASN A 415 2.97 6.56 24.92
CA ASN A 415 2.86 6.43 26.36
C ASN A 415 1.42 6.10 26.81
N CYS A 416 0.63 5.45 25.95
CA CYS A 416 -0.73 5.04 26.26
C CYS A 416 -0.94 3.56 25.94
N VAL A 417 -1.51 2.81 26.88
CA VAL A 417 -1.70 1.36 26.77
C VAL A 417 -3.12 0.92 27.06
N THR A 418 -3.53 -0.19 26.44
CA THR A 418 -4.81 -0.87 26.72
C THR A 418 -4.65 -1.92 27.83
N MET A 419 -5.54 -1.89 28.83
CA MET A 419 -5.57 -2.83 29.95
C MET A 419 -7.02 -3.21 30.31
N GLU A 420 -7.18 -4.24 31.15
CA GLU A 420 -8.43 -4.51 31.87
C GLU A 420 -8.63 -3.45 32.97
N GLU A 421 -9.88 -3.14 33.30
CA GLU A 421 -10.22 -2.08 34.28
C GLU A 421 -9.54 -2.28 35.64
N LYS A 422 -9.49 -3.52 36.13
CA LYS A 422 -8.87 -3.88 37.42
C LYS A 422 -7.36 -3.66 37.42
N ASP A 423 -6.70 -4.02 36.31
CA ASP A 423 -5.26 -3.89 36.18
C ASP A 423 -4.85 -2.43 36.01
N ALA A 424 -5.63 -1.65 35.27
CA ALA A 424 -5.43 -0.20 35.17
C ALA A 424 -5.58 0.48 36.54
N ALA A 425 -6.56 0.06 37.35
CA ALA A 425 -6.71 0.57 38.72
C ALA A 425 -5.49 0.22 39.59
N LYS A 426 -4.97 -1.01 39.48
CA LYS A 426 -3.73 -1.44 40.16
C LYS A 426 -2.53 -0.62 39.70
N HIS A 427 -2.39 -0.39 38.39
CA HIS A 427 -1.30 0.41 37.81
C HIS A 427 -1.30 1.85 38.34
N VAL A 428 -2.46 2.52 38.35
CA VAL A 428 -2.57 3.90 38.89
C VAL A 428 -2.37 3.93 40.41
N LYS A 429 -2.86 2.92 41.14
CA LYS A 429 -2.70 2.83 42.60
C LYS A 429 -1.23 2.66 43.00
N ALA A 430 -0.52 1.72 42.37
CA ALA A 430 0.90 1.48 42.63
C ALA A 430 1.75 2.74 42.44
N TRP A 431 1.39 3.56 41.45
CA TRP A 431 2.03 4.85 41.26
C TRP A 431 1.74 5.82 42.41
N ARG A 432 0.47 6.00 42.80
CA ARG A 432 0.08 6.96 43.85
C ARG A 432 0.77 6.65 45.17
N GLU A 433 0.81 5.37 45.55
CA GLU A 433 1.52 4.89 46.74
C GLU A 433 3.03 5.20 46.64
N GLY A 434 3.59 5.04 45.44
CA GLY A 434 4.95 5.45 45.13
C GLY A 434 5.23 6.96 45.24
N LEU A 435 4.31 7.81 44.76
CA LEU A 435 4.41 9.27 44.88
C LEU A 435 4.35 9.76 46.33
N GLU A 436 3.52 9.10 47.16
CA GLU A 436 3.42 9.38 48.60
C GLU A 436 4.73 8.98 49.31
N SER A 437 5.27 7.79 49.00
CA SER A 437 6.57 7.34 49.50
C SER A 437 7.75 8.22 49.02
N SER A 438 7.71 8.72 47.79
CA SER A 438 8.72 9.65 47.24
C SER A 438 8.68 11.04 47.90
N LYS A 439 7.49 11.53 48.28
CA LYS A 439 7.34 12.81 49.02
C LYS A 439 7.90 12.73 50.44
N GLU A 440 7.77 11.57 51.10
CA GLU A 440 8.37 11.32 52.41
C GLU A 440 9.91 11.20 52.33
N SER A 441 10.44 10.58 51.27
CA SER A 441 11.89 10.43 51.06
C SER A 441 12.60 11.70 50.53
N LEU A 442 11.86 12.63 49.92
CA LEU A 442 12.32 13.99 49.62
C LEU A 442 12.64 14.82 50.88
N GLN A 443 12.04 14.49 52.04
CA GLN A 443 12.41 15.08 53.33
C GLN A 443 13.69 14.45 53.94
N SER A 444 14.09 13.27 53.48
CA SER A 444 15.29 12.54 53.96
C SER A 444 16.46 12.54 52.96
N GLY A 445 16.42 13.38 51.93
CA GLY A 445 17.55 13.65 51.03
C GLY A 445 17.90 12.55 50.02
N THR A 446 17.04 11.56 49.79
CA THR A 446 17.26 10.51 48.78
C THR A 446 16.20 10.62 47.69
N VAL A 447 16.60 10.96 46.46
CA VAL A 447 15.68 11.09 45.31
C VAL A 447 15.49 9.71 44.68
N THR A 448 14.50 8.96 45.14
CA THR A 448 13.93 7.84 44.38
C THR A 448 12.65 8.32 43.72
N LEU A 449 12.73 8.56 42.40
CA LEU A 449 11.56 8.76 41.55
C LEU A 449 10.66 7.52 41.68
N SER A 450 9.35 7.77 41.76
CA SER A 450 8.23 6.80 41.86
C SER A 450 8.52 5.42 41.24
N PRO A 451 7.98 4.32 41.78
CA PRO A 451 8.26 2.98 41.27
C PRO A 451 7.98 2.94 39.77
N SER A 452 9.01 2.54 39.02
CA SER A 452 8.90 2.48 37.57
C SER A 452 7.79 1.49 37.18
N PRO A 453 7.10 1.69 36.04
CA PRO A 453 6.14 0.69 35.54
C PRO A 453 6.73 -0.73 35.44
N ALA A 454 8.06 -0.83 35.26
CA ALA A 454 8.86 -2.04 35.29
C ALA A 454 8.85 -2.76 36.65
N GLU A 455 8.88 -2.02 37.76
CA GLU A 455 8.79 -2.58 39.11
C GLU A 455 7.40 -3.15 39.41
N VAL A 456 6.36 -2.56 38.81
CA VAL A 456 4.96 -2.98 39.04
C VAL A 456 4.59 -4.21 38.21
N TRP A 457 5.06 -4.28 36.96
CA TRP A 457 4.62 -5.28 35.98
C TRP A 457 5.73 -6.17 35.42
N GLY A 458 6.99 -5.88 35.76
CA GLY A 458 8.17 -6.61 35.28
C GLY A 458 8.77 -6.02 34.00
N ASN A 459 10.08 -6.25 33.83
CA ASN A 459 10.85 -5.75 32.70
C ASN A 459 10.36 -6.29 31.35
N GLU A 460 9.80 -7.51 31.31
CA GLU A 460 9.25 -8.10 30.07
C GLU A 460 8.10 -7.25 29.50
N VAL A 461 7.21 -6.75 30.37
CA VAL A 461 6.08 -5.91 29.95
C VAL A 461 6.59 -4.55 29.48
N GLU A 462 7.58 -3.99 30.17
CA GLU A 462 8.20 -2.74 29.77
C GLU A 462 8.85 -2.84 28.38
N GLU A 463 9.59 -3.92 28.10
CA GLU A 463 10.18 -4.16 26.78
C GLU A 463 9.12 -4.21 25.66
N ILE A 464 7.95 -4.81 25.93
CA ILE A 464 6.84 -4.84 24.98
C ILE A 464 6.32 -3.42 24.70
N VAL A 465 6.15 -2.60 25.74
CA VAL A 465 5.68 -1.21 25.59
C VAL A 465 6.72 -0.37 24.86
N GLN A 466 7.98 -0.43 25.26
CA GLN A 466 9.07 0.29 24.61
C GLN A 466 9.22 -0.11 23.13
N ARG A 467 9.06 -1.40 22.79
CA ARG A 467 9.08 -1.86 21.41
C ARG A 467 7.94 -1.25 20.59
N ARG A 468 6.73 -1.16 21.16
CA ARG A 468 5.56 -0.55 20.49
C ARG A 468 5.75 0.97 20.33
N ALA A 469 6.29 1.65 21.35
CA ALA A 469 6.65 3.06 21.29
C ALA A 469 7.72 3.33 20.20
N LYS A 470 8.77 2.50 20.12
CA LYS A 470 9.78 2.57 19.04
C LYS A 470 9.17 2.36 17.65
N GLU A 471 8.20 1.47 17.52
CA GLU A 471 7.49 1.25 16.26
C GLU A 471 6.66 2.48 15.84
N ILE A 472 6.03 3.17 16.80
CA ILE A 472 5.30 4.43 16.57
C ILE A 472 6.28 5.52 16.11
N ARG A 473 7.37 5.75 16.85
CA ARG A 473 8.42 6.73 16.48
C ARG A 473 8.98 6.48 15.10
N ARG A 474 9.37 5.23 14.81
CA ARG A 474 9.96 4.89 13.51
C ARG A 474 9.05 5.28 12.34
N VAL A 475 7.73 5.15 12.49
CA VAL A 475 6.79 5.54 11.42
C VAL A 475 6.65 7.06 11.33
N GLN A 476 6.70 7.78 12.46
CA GLN A 476 6.65 9.24 12.49
C GLN A 476 7.95 9.88 11.95
N ASP A 477 9.11 9.40 12.39
CA ASP A 477 10.45 9.88 12.01
C ASP A 477 10.74 9.66 10.53
N TRP A 478 10.16 8.63 9.94
CA TRP A 478 10.40 8.26 8.54
C TRP A 478 9.74 9.20 7.53
N VAL A 479 8.89 10.13 7.98
CA VAL A 479 8.22 11.14 7.14
C VAL A 479 8.61 12.59 7.47
N ALA A 480 9.29 12.82 8.60
CA ALA A 480 9.95 14.09 8.91
C ALA A 480 11.21 14.29 8.05
#